data_AF-A0A2N5GRT6-F1
#
_entry.id   AF-A0A2N5GRT6-F1
#
_cell.length_a   1.000
_cell.length_b   1.000
_cell.length_c   1.000
_cell.angle_alpha   90.00
_cell.angle_beta   90.00
_cell.angle_gamma   90.00
#
_symmetry.space_group_name_H-M   'P 1'
#
loop_
_entity.id
_entity.type
_entity.pdbx_description
1 polymer ?
#
loop_
_entity_poly.entity_id
_entity_poly.type
_entity_poly.pdbx_seq_one_letter_code
_entity_poly.pdbx_strand_id
1 'polypeptide(L)'
;MEKTIYIRMRHRAQVKPEHTVYLQDIAQIIADDSLLNRLQNLRIYKISREDRNYVVIDVMKVVLYINKAFENVEVQTIGPSQVIIEVVDKKKEVSVPLFLLIWLLLFFGAALAIMNFHEDVSMQEVQQRIYTIITGKVVAKPLLFQIPYSFGLGLGMVLFFNHVFRKRINEEPSPLEVEMFNYQQDLDQYVIMHENKESVKHLE
;
A
#
# COMPACT_ATOMS: atom_id res chain seq x y z
N MET A 1 -18.02 19.70 35.68
CA MET A 1 -17.88 18.39 35.03
C MET A 1 -16.86 18.60 33.93
N GLU A 2 -15.73 17.90 34.00
CA GLU A 2 -14.74 17.91 32.92
C GLU A 2 -15.40 17.34 31.67
N LYS A 3 -15.18 18.00 30.53
CA LYS A 3 -15.74 17.55 29.25
C LYS A 3 -14.74 16.61 28.59
N THR A 4 -15.13 15.35 28.44
CA THR A 4 -14.27 14.34 27.81
C THR A 4 -14.35 14.45 26.29
N ILE A 5 -13.19 14.47 25.63
CA ILE A 5 -13.01 14.52 24.18
C ILE A 5 -12.33 13.23 23.76
N TYR A 6 -12.96 12.47 22.89
CA TYR A 6 -12.35 11.28 22.29
C TYR A 6 -11.76 11.62 20.94
N ILE A 7 -10.50 11.22 20.74
CA ILE A 7 -9.75 11.46 19.52
C ILE A 7 -9.23 10.14 18.99
N ARG A 8 -9.61 9.81 17.77
CA ARG A 8 -9.02 8.69 17.02
C ARG A 8 -8.21 9.21 15.86
N MET A 9 -6.88 9.12 15.95
CA MET A 9 -5.99 9.51 14.86
C MET A 9 -6.25 8.62 13.63
N ARG A 10 -6.09 9.20 12.44
CA ARG A 10 -6.05 8.44 11.19
C ARG A 10 -4.64 7.90 10.98
N HIS A 11 -4.51 6.77 10.28
CA HIS A 11 -3.19 6.26 9.88
C HIS A 11 -2.50 7.23 8.89
N ARG A 12 -3.28 7.80 7.96
CA ARG A 12 -2.77 8.63 6.87
C ARG A 12 -3.76 9.72 6.46
N ALA A 13 -3.23 10.87 6.06
CA ALA A 13 -3.96 11.96 5.42
C ALA A 13 -3.18 12.46 4.20
N GLN A 14 -3.87 12.72 3.08
CA GLN A 14 -3.26 13.26 1.87
C GLN A 14 -3.68 14.71 1.69
N VAL A 15 -2.69 15.60 1.55
CA VAL A 15 -2.92 17.05 1.46
C VAL A 15 -2.13 17.64 0.29
N LYS A 16 -2.58 18.81 -0.17
CA LYS A 16 -1.86 19.59 -1.18
C LYS A 16 -0.71 20.37 -0.53
N PRO A 17 0.30 20.78 -1.31
CA PRO A 17 1.30 21.74 -0.86
C PRO A 17 0.64 23.00 -0.28
N GLU A 18 1.27 23.60 0.74
CA GLU A 18 0.81 24.82 1.43
C GLU A 18 -0.55 24.70 2.17
N HIS A 19 -1.10 23.48 2.27
CA HIS A 19 -2.34 23.25 2.98
C HIS A 19 -2.20 23.46 4.50
N THR A 20 -3.23 24.01 5.13
CA THR A 20 -3.33 24.12 6.58
C THR A 20 -4.09 22.91 7.09
N VAL A 21 -3.44 22.11 7.93
CA VAL A 21 -3.97 20.88 8.50
C VAL A 21 -4.76 21.20 9.76
N TYR A 22 -6.05 20.86 9.74
CA TYR A 22 -6.95 20.96 10.88
C TYR A 22 -7.09 19.61 11.59
N LEU A 23 -7.56 19.63 12.83
CA LEU A 23 -7.72 18.41 13.63
C LEU A 23 -8.64 17.39 12.95
N GLN A 24 -9.72 17.83 12.29
CA GLN A 24 -10.65 16.96 11.56
C GLN A 24 -9.99 16.20 10.38
N ASP A 25 -8.92 16.76 9.81
CA ASP A 25 -8.24 16.18 8.65
C ASP A 25 -7.41 14.96 9.07
N ILE A 26 -6.93 14.97 10.33
CA ILE A 26 -6.00 13.96 10.85
C ILE A 26 -6.61 13.04 11.92
N ALA A 27 -7.77 13.40 12.47
CA ALA A 27 -8.42 12.61 13.51
C ALA A 27 -9.96 12.63 13.40
N GLN A 28 -10.58 11.54 13.83
CA GLN A 28 -12.00 11.50 14.17
C GLN A 28 -12.19 12.01 15.60
N ILE A 29 -13.19 12.86 15.80
CA ILE A 29 -13.43 13.57 17.05
C ILE A 29 -14.84 13.25 17.53
N ILE A 30 -14.97 12.86 18.79
CA ILE A 30 -16.26 12.72 19.48
C ILE A 30 -16.18 13.59 20.74
N ALA A 31 -17.06 14.59 20.82
CA ALA A 31 -17.14 15.55 21.92
C ALA A 31 -18.54 16.18 21.95
N ASP A 32 -18.84 16.94 23.01
CA ASP A 32 -20.05 17.78 23.06
C ASP A 32 -20.19 18.68 21.82
N ASP A 33 -21.41 18.85 21.32
CA ASP A 33 -21.72 19.69 20.15
C ASP A 33 -21.20 21.14 20.30
N SER A 34 -21.19 21.65 21.53
CA SER A 34 -20.66 22.99 21.86
C SER A 34 -19.17 23.16 21.55
N LEU A 35 -18.39 22.08 21.58
CA LEU A 35 -16.95 22.07 21.34
C LEU A 35 -16.59 21.52 19.96
N LEU A 36 -17.41 20.65 19.39
CA LEU A 36 -17.12 19.90 18.17
C LEU A 36 -16.68 20.80 17.01
N ASN A 37 -17.44 21.86 16.73
CA ASN A 37 -17.11 22.81 15.64
C ASN A 37 -15.76 23.51 15.86
N ARG A 38 -15.43 23.86 17.11
CA ARG A 38 -14.15 24.51 17.44
C ARG A 38 -12.98 23.53 17.35
N LEU A 39 -13.20 22.28 17.79
CA LEU A 39 -12.22 21.21 17.72
C LEU A 39 -11.90 20.85 16.27
N GLN A 40 -12.93 20.69 15.43
CA GLN A 40 -12.76 20.38 14.01
C GLN A 40 -11.93 21.42 13.26
N ASN A 41 -12.10 22.70 13.59
CA ASN A 41 -11.38 23.82 12.99
C ASN A 41 -10.08 24.21 13.73
N LEU A 42 -9.63 23.42 14.70
CA LEU A 42 -8.37 23.66 15.39
C LEU A 42 -7.20 23.41 14.42
N ARG A 43 -6.38 24.45 14.19
CA ARG A 43 -5.18 24.36 13.33
C ARG A 43 -4.08 23.62 14.07
N ILE A 44 -3.60 22.52 13.49
CA ILE A 44 -2.55 21.69 14.08
C ILE A 44 -1.20 21.95 13.42
N TYR A 45 -1.17 22.06 12.10
CA TYR A 45 0.06 22.25 11.34
C TYR A 45 -0.19 23.01 10.04
N LYS A 46 0.81 23.73 9.55
CA LYS A 46 0.77 24.34 8.21
C LYS A 46 1.90 23.72 7.39
N ILE A 47 1.53 23.05 6.31
CA ILE A 47 2.50 22.48 5.38
C ILE A 47 3.27 23.62 4.74
N SER A 48 4.58 23.60 4.90
CA SER A 48 5.52 24.51 4.25
C SER A 48 6.15 23.85 3.02
N ARG A 49 6.87 24.61 2.21
CA ARG A 49 7.65 24.05 1.09
C ARG A 49 8.94 23.36 1.54
N GLU A 50 9.36 23.60 2.78
CA GLU A 50 10.52 22.94 3.39
C GLU A 50 10.14 21.55 3.91
N ASP A 51 8.85 21.35 4.24
CA ASP A 51 8.32 20.03 4.50
C ASP A 51 8.44 19.19 3.23
N ARG A 52 9.08 18.02 3.37
CA ARG A 52 9.23 17.05 2.29
C ARG A 52 7.87 16.41 1.97
N ASN A 53 7.90 15.29 1.26
CA ASN A 53 6.70 14.55 0.87
C ASN A 53 5.91 14.00 2.07
N TYR A 54 6.53 13.84 3.24
CA TYR A 54 5.90 13.28 4.44
C TYR A 54 6.13 14.15 5.66
N VAL A 55 5.08 14.33 6.46
CA VAL A 55 5.12 14.95 7.78
C VAL A 55 4.43 14.02 8.77
N VAL A 56 5.08 13.71 9.88
CA VAL A 56 4.49 12.87 10.94
C VAL A 56 4.04 13.77 12.08
N ILE A 57 2.79 13.58 12.52
CA ILE A 57 2.25 14.29 13.70
C ILE A 57 1.91 13.27 14.77
N ASP A 58 2.52 13.43 15.95
CA ASP A 58 2.25 12.62 17.13
C ASP A 58 0.99 13.11 17.87
N VAL A 59 0.24 12.16 18.44
CA VAL A 59 -0.96 12.41 19.23
C VAL A 59 -0.64 13.28 20.46
N MET A 60 0.55 13.16 21.04
CA MET A 60 0.98 14.00 22.16
C MET A 60 0.98 15.48 21.80
N LYS A 61 1.43 15.82 20.57
CA LYS A 61 1.39 17.18 20.04
C LYS A 61 -0.04 17.68 19.87
N VAL A 62 -0.93 16.81 19.38
CA VAL A 62 -2.36 17.13 19.25
C VAL A 62 -3.01 17.40 20.62
N VAL A 63 -2.78 16.54 21.60
CA VAL A 63 -3.28 16.71 22.98
C VAL A 63 -2.78 18.04 23.56
N LEU A 64 -1.50 18.38 23.36
CA LEU A 64 -0.93 19.66 23.78
C LEU A 64 -1.66 20.86 23.15
N TYR A 65 -1.97 20.81 21.85
CA TYR A 65 -2.70 21.89 21.17
C TYR A 65 -4.13 22.04 21.69
N ILE A 66 -4.80 20.93 21.99
CA ILE A 66 -6.17 20.96 22.51
C ILE A 66 -6.19 21.55 23.92
N ASN A 67 -5.31 21.09 24.81
CA ASN A 67 -5.21 21.60 26.17
C ASN A 67 -4.80 23.09 26.22
N LYS A 68 -4.12 23.60 25.19
CA LYS A 68 -3.83 25.05 25.06
C LYS A 68 -5.05 25.86 24.58
N ALA A 69 -5.96 25.25 23.83
CA ALA A 69 -7.10 25.94 23.23
C ALA A 69 -8.39 25.83 24.06
N PHE A 70 -8.47 24.82 24.93
CA PHE A 70 -9.64 24.53 25.75
C PHE A 70 -9.20 24.24 27.19
N GLU A 71 -9.80 24.93 28.14
CA GLU A 71 -9.63 24.68 29.57
C GLU A 71 -10.64 23.62 30.05
N ASN A 72 -10.27 22.86 31.09
CA ASN A 72 -11.17 21.92 31.77
C ASN A 72 -11.74 20.80 30.87
N VAL A 73 -10.91 20.31 29.95
CA VAL A 73 -11.21 19.19 29.06
C VAL A 73 -10.30 18.01 29.37
N GLU A 74 -10.84 16.81 29.26
CA GLU A 74 -10.09 15.56 29.37
C GLU A 74 -9.99 14.93 27.97
N VAL A 75 -8.78 14.68 27.47
CA VAL A 75 -8.59 14.12 26.14
C VAL A 75 -8.26 12.63 26.25
N GLN A 76 -9.10 11.79 25.64
CA GLN A 76 -8.90 10.35 25.53
C GLN A 76 -8.55 9.96 24.10
N THR A 77 -7.42 9.30 23.92
CA THR A 77 -6.90 8.92 22.60
C THR A 77 -7.22 7.46 22.31
N ILE A 78 -7.60 7.17 21.07
CA ILE A 78 -7.97 5.83 20.59
C ILE A 78 -7.27 5.56 19.26
N GLY A 79 -6.81 4.34 19.04
CA GLY A 79 -6.23 3.93 17.76
C GLY A 79 -4.76 4.35 17.61
N PRO A 80 -4.31 4.73 16.39
CA PRO A 80 -2.92 5.07 16.14
C PRO A 80 -2.42 6.24 17.01
N SER A 81 -1.17 6.17 17.46
CA SER A 81 -0.52 7.27 18.18
C SER A 81 -0.05 8.39 17.25
N GLN A 82 0.00 8.14 15.94
CA GLN A 82 0.58 9.05 14.96
C GLN A 82 -0.22 9.02 13.66
N VAL A 83 -0.14 10.11 12.91
CA VAL A 83 -0.67 10.25 11.55
C VAL A 83 0.46 10.61 10.60
N ILE A 84 0.47 9.95 9.44
CA ILE A 84 1.36 10.32 8.33
C ILE A 84 0.61 11.26 7.39
N ILE A 85 1.10 12.47 7.25
CA ILE A 85 0.59 13.45 6.29
C ILE A 85 1.45 13.36 5.04
N GLU A 86 0.85 12.91 3.95
CA GLU A 86 1.48 12.81 2.65
C GLU A 86 1.13 14.06 1.81
N VAL A 87 2.15 14.81 1.42
CA VAL A 87 2.01 15.99 0.56
C VAL A 87 2.00 15.51 -0.89
N VAL A 88 0.80 15.37 -1.45
CA VAL A 88 0.61 14.88 -2.81
C VAL A 88 0.52 16.06 -3.76
N ASP A 89 1.59 16.25 -4.54
CA ASP A 89 1.54 17.13 -5.70
C ASP A 89 0.83 16.45 -6.88
N LYS A 90 0.38 17.22 -7.89
CA LYS A 90 -0.36 16.64 -9.03
C LYS A 90 0.35 15.41 -9.60
N LYS A 91 -0.42 14.34 -9.85
CA LYS A 91 0.07 13.07 -10.42
C LYS A 91 0.99 13.37 -11.61
N LYS A 92 2.24 12.92 -11.51
CA LYS A 92 3.19 12.96 -12.61
C LYS A 92 2.68 12.00 -13.68
N GLU A 93 2.37 12.52 -14.86
CA GLU A 93 1.97 11.67 -15.98
C GLU A 93 3.15 10.78 -16.36
N VAL A 94 2.95 9.47 -16.29
CA VAL A 94 3.95 8.50 -16.72
C VAL A 94 4.07 8.64 -18.24
N SER A 95 5.27 8.88 -18.75
CA SER A 95 5.47 9.01 -20.18
C SER A 95 5.19 7.67 -20.87
N VAL A 96 4.31 7.68 -21.88
CA VAL A 96 3.94 6.49 -22.65
C VAL A 96 5.17 5.72 -23.19
N PRO A 97 6.23 6.38 -23.69
CA PRO A 97 7.44 5.67 -24.13
C PRO A 97 8.14 4.91 -23.00
N LEU A 98 8.23 5.50 -21.80
CA LEU A 98 8.84 4.85 -20.64
C LEU A 98 8.01 3.65 -20.18
N PHE A 99 6.68 3.81 -20.18
CA PHE A 99 5.77 2.71 -19.89
C PHE A 99 5.98 1.53 -20.85
N LEU A 100 6.04 1.79 -22.16
CA LEU A 100 6.27 0.76 -23.17
C LEU A 100 7.64 0.07 -23.00
N LEU A 101 8.68 0.84 -22.68
CA LEU A 101 10.01 0.29 -22.41
C LEU A 101 10.00 -0.68 -21.22
N ILE A 102 9.41 -0.26 -20.09
CA ILE A 102 9.29 -1.08 -18.89
C ILE A 102 8.43 -2.32 -19.18
N TRP A 103 7.33 -2.15 -19.91
CA TRP A 103 6.45 -3.25 -20.28
C TRP A 103 7.17 -4.30 -21.14
N LEU A 104 7.95 -3.89 -22.14
CA LEU A 104 8.76 -4.80 -22.94
C LEU A 104 9.82 -5.51 -22.10
N LEU A 105 10.51 -4.78 -21.21
CA LEU A 105 11.52 -5.36 -20.32
C LEU A 105 10.90 -6.45 -19.44
N LEU A 106 9.74 -6.18 -18.83
CA LEU A 106 9.02 -7.16 -18.01
C LEU A 106 8.50 -8.33 -18.85
N PHE A 107 8.01 -8.09 -20.05
CA PHE A 107 7.54 -9.13 -20.97
C PHE A 107 8.66 -10.10 -21.33
N PHE A 108 9.80 -9.59 -21.80
CA PHE A 108 10.95 -10.43 -22.16
C PHE A 108 11.58 -11.08 -20.94
N GLY A 109 11.67 -10.37 -19.81
CA GLY A 109 12.17 -10.92 -18.55
C GLY A 109 11.34 -12.10 -18.06
N ALA A 110 10.00 -11.98 -18.08
CA ALA A 110 9.10 -13.08 -17.73
C ALA A 110 9.20 -14.24 -18.73
N ALA A 111 9.25 -13.95 -20.04
CA ALA A 111 9.41 -14.98 -21.06
C ALA A 111 10.73 -15.77 -20.88
N LEU A 112 11.84 -15.08 -20.63
CA LEU A 112 13.14 -15.70 -20.35
C LEU A 112 13.11 -16.53 -19.06
N ALA A 113 12.47 -16.04 -18.01
CA ALA A 113 12.33 -16.78 -16.75
C ALA A 113 11.51 -18.07 -16.96
N ILE A 114 10.41 -18.00 -17.69
CA ILE A 114 9.58 -19.16 -18.04
C ILE A 114 10.41 -20.16 -18.85
N MET A 115 11.13 -19.73 -19.88
CA MET A 115 11.97 -20.61 -20.70
C MET A 115 13.09 -21.26 -19.87
N ASN A 116 13.79 -20.51 -19.02
CA ASN A 116 14.82 -21.07 -18.14
C ASN A 116 14.24 -22.12 -17.19
N PHE A 117 13.05 -21.87 -16.63
CA PHE A 117 12.39 -22.85 -15.78
C PHE A 117 11.99 -24.12 -16.56
N HIS A 118 11.54 -23.98 -17.82
CA HIS A 118 11.20 -25.12 -18.66
C HIS A 118 12.42 -25.98 -19.01
N GLU A 119 13.57 -25.35 -19.25
CA GLU A 119 14.84 -26.04 -19.46
C GLU A 119 15.34 -26.71 -18.17
N ASP A 120 15.33 -26.00 -17.04
CA ASP A 120 15.83 -26.49 -15.75
C ASP A 120 15.07 -27.75 -15.29
N VAL A 121 13.74 -27.74 -15.40
CA VAL A 121 12.91 -28.91 -15.08
C VAL A 121 12.76 -29.89 -16.25
N SER A 122 13.44 -29.63 -17.37
CA SER A 122 13.41 -30.46 -18.58
C SER A 122 11.98 -30.79 -19.05
N MET A 123 11.10 -29.78 -19.12
CA MET A 123 9.68 -29.95 -19.42
C MET A 123 9.44 -30.73 -20.72
N GLN A 124 10.28 -30.50 -21.73
CA GLN A 124 10.16 -31.21 -23.01
C GLN A 124 10.36 -32.73 -22.84
N GLU A 125 11.40 -33.14 -22.11
CA GLU A 125 11.66 -34.57 -21.87
C GLU A 125 10.52 -35.21 -21.08
N VAL A 126 10.02 -34.52 -20.05
CA VAL A 126 8.90 -35.01 -19.23
C VAL A 126 7.67 -35.25 -20.11
N GLN A 127 7.29 -34.28 -20.94
CA GLN A 127 6.15 -34.42 -21.84
C GLN A 127 6.34 -35.53 -22.87
N GLN A 128 7.54 -35.68 -23.43
CA GLN A 128 7.87 -36.76 -24.36
C GLN A 128 7.77 -38.14 -23.71
N ARG A 129 8.29 -38.29 -22.48
CA ARG A 129 8.21 -39.54 -21.72
C ARG A 129 6.76 -39.90 -21.40
N ILE A 130 5.97 -38.96 -20.90
CA ILE A 130 4.53 -39.17 -20.62
C ILE A 130 3.79 -39.58 -21.90
N TYR A 131 4.01 -38.86 -23.00
CA TYR A 131 3.40 -39.20 -24.29
C TYR A 131 3.79 -40.60 -24.77
N THR A 132 5.07 -40.98 -24.60
CA THR A 132 5.58 -42.30 -24.99
C THR A 132 4.99 -43.41 -24.12
N ILE A 133 4.85 -43.21 -22.81
CA ILE A 133 4.23 -44.18 -21.89
C ILE A 133 2.78 -44.45 -22.29
N ILE A 134 2.04 -43.41 -22.69
CA ILE A 134 0.61 -43.53 -23.01
C ILE A 134 0.40 -44.10 -24.43
N THR A 135 1.19 -43.67 -25.40
CA THR A 135 0.94 -43.97 -26.83
C THR A 135 1.86 -45.05 -27.40
N GLY A 136 2.93 -45.41 -26.69
CA GLY A 136 4.01 -46.27 -27.17
C GLY A 136 4.90 -45.64 -28.25
N LYS A 137 4.66 -44.38 -28.65
CA LYS A 137 5.37 -43.70 -29.74
C LYS A 137 6.25 -42.59 -29.20
N VAL A 138 7.50 -42.55 -29.64
CA VAL A 138 8.41 -41.44 -29.38
C VAL A 138 8.18 -40.35 -30.42
N VAL A 139 7.74 -39.18 -29.96
CA VAL A 139 7.49 -38.02 -30.83
C VAL A 139 8.25 -36.83 -30.26
N ALA A 140 9.02 -36.15 -31.12
CA ALA A 140 9.89 -35.04 -30.70
C ALA A 140 9.09 -33.85 -30.11
N LYS A 141 7.87 -33.60 -30.59
CA LYS A 141 7.00 -32.52 -30.11
C LYS A 141 5.58 -33.05 -29.87
N PRO A 142 5.24 -33.50 -28.66
CA PRO A 142 3.91 -34.01 -28.34
C PRO A 142 2.90 -32.85 -28.22
N LEU A 143 2.42 -32.35 -29.36
CA LEU A 143 1.51 -31.20 -29.44
C LEU A 143 0.22 -31.38 -28.62
N LEU A 144 -0.25 -32.63 -28.49
CA LEU A 144 -1.43 -32.98 -27.70
C LEU A 144 -1.29 -32.59 -26.22
N PHE A 145 -0.07 -32.58 -25.67
CA PHE A 145 0.20 -32.13 -24.30
C PHE A 145 0.61 -30.66 -24.25
N GLN A 146 1.38 -30.19 -25.23
CA GLN A 146 1.87 -28.81 -25.26
C GLN A 146 0.73 -27.79 -25.34
N ILE A 147 -0.27 -28.02 -26.21
CA ILE A 147 -1.36 -27.07 -26.41
C ILE A 147 -2.19 -26.88 -25.11
N PRO A 148 -2.73 -27.94 -24.48
CA PRO A 148 -3.45 -27.80 -23.21
C PRO A 148 -2.56 -27.26 -22.08
N TYR A 149 -1.28 -27.64 -22.04
CA TYR A 149 -0.33 -27.13 -21.06
C TYR A 149 -0.12 -25.61 -21.19
N SER A 150 0.08 -25.10 -22.40
CA SER A 150 0.23 -23.65 -22.64
C SER A 150 -1.02 -22.88 -22.26
N PHE A 151 -2.22 -23.41 -22.57
CA PHE A 151 -3.47 -22.81 -22.11
C PHE A 151 -3.60 -22.86 -20.58
N GLY A 152 -3.27 -24.00 -19.97
CA GLY A 152 -3.31 -24.18 -18.52
C GLY A 152 -2.37 -23.24 -17.77
N LEU A 153 -1.17 -23.01 -18.30
CA LEU A 153 -0.21 -22.06 -17.73
C LEU A 153 -0.74 -20.62 -17.80
N GLY A 154 -1.23 -20.19 -18.98
CA GLY A 154 -1.81 -18.85 -19.14
C GLY A 154 -3.05 -18.63 -18.28
N LEU A 155 -3.99 -19.58 -18.30
CA LEU A 155 -5.22 -19.54 -17.50
C LEU A 155 -4.90 -19.56 -16.00
N GLY A 156 -3.96 -20.42 -15.59
CA GLY A 156 -3.49 -20.51 -14.21
C GLY A 156 -2.94 -19.19 -13.70
N MET A 157 -2.12 -18.49 -14.49
CA MET A 157 -1.62 -17.16 -14.13
C MET A 157 -2.75 -16.12 -14.04
N VAL A 158 -3.70 -16.12 -14.98
CA VAL A 158 -4.86 -15.20 -14.95
C VAL A 158 -5.74 -15.42 -13.72
N LEU A 159 -5.96 -16.69 -13.34
CA LEU A 159 -6.74 -17.05 -12.16
C LEU A 159 -5.98 -16.74 -10.86
N PHE A 160 -4.68 -17.05 -10.79
CA PHE A 160 -3.82 -16.79 -9.63
C PHE A 160 -3.76 -15.31 -9.26
N PHE A 161 -3.65 -14.43 -10.26
CA PHE A 161 -3.67 -12.98 -10.05
C PHE A 161 -5.07 -12.37 -10.00
N ASN A 162 -6.13 -13.18 -10.07
CA ASN A 162 -7.54 -12.75 -9.99
C ASN A 162 -7.86 -11.54 -10.90
N HIS A 163 -7.19 -11.41 -12.04
CA HIS A 163 -7.09 -10.13 -12.75
C HIS A 163 -8.28 -9.84 -13.68
N VAL A 164 -9.06 -10.86 -14.09
CA VAL A 164 -9.97 -10.75 -15.24
C VAL A 164 -11.46 -10.85 -14.88
N PHE A 165 -11.84 -11.37 -13.71
CA PHE A 165 -13.25 -11.44 -13.33
C PHE A 165 -13.59 -10.34 -12.33
N ARG A 166 -14.41 -9.37 -12.77
CA ARG A 166 -15.10 -8.41 -11.87
C ARG A 166 -15.93 -9.09 -10.76
N LYS A 167 -16.15 -10.40 -10.85
CA LYS A 167 -16.62 -11.26 -9.77
C LYS A 167 -15.40 -11.84 -9.03
N ARG A 168 -15.13 -11.34 -7.83
CA ARG A 168 -14.28 -12.04 -6.86
C ARG A 168 -14.91 -13.42 -6.61
N ILE A 169 -14.27 -14.48 -7.10
CA ILE A 169 -14.69 -15.85 -6.77
C ILE A 169 -14.34 -16.15 -5.30
N ASN A 170 -13.30 -15.50 -4.77
CA ASN A 170 -12.86 -15.52 -3.38
C ASN A 170 -12.72 -14.09 -2.81
N GLU A 171 -13.12 -13.90 -1.54
CA GLU A 171 -12.97 -12.63 -0.80
C GLU A 171 -11.55 -12.40 -0.27
N GLU A 172 -10.68 -13.41 -0.38
CA GLU A 172 -9.29 -13.37 0.06
C GLU A 172 -8.45 -12.40 -0.79
N PRO A 173 -7.52 -11.64 -0.17
CA PRO A 173 -6.60 -10.77 -0.90
C PRO A 173 -5.66 -11.60 -1.76
N SER A 174 -5.37 -11.12 -2.97
CA SER A 174 -4.38 -11.74 -3.84
C SER A 174 -2.97 -11.63 -3.23
N PRO A 175 -2.04 -12.55 -3.56
CA PRO A 175 -0.67 -12.49 -3.04
C PRO A 175 0.03 -11.14 -3.31
N LEU A 176 -0.24 -10.52 -4.46
CA LEU A 176 0.30 -9.19 -4.78
C LEU A 176 -0.31 -8.09 -3.91
N GLU A 177 -1.61 -8.14 -3.61
CA GLU A 177 -2.24 -7.19 -2.69
C GLU A 177 -1.69 -7.33 -1.27
N VAL A 178 -1.45 -8.55 -0.80
CA VAL A 178 -0.82 -8.80 0.51
C VAL A 178 0.60 -8.25 0.53
N GLU A 179 1.39 -8.51 -0.51
CA GLU A 179 2.76 -7.99 -0.59
C GLU A 179 2.79 -6.46 -0.69
N MET A 180 1.90 -5.86 -1.48
CA MET A 180 1.76 -4.41 -1.53
C MET A 180 1.31 -3.81 -0.21
N PHE A 181 0.44 -4.49 0.54
CA PHE A 181 0.03 -4.07 1.88
C PHE A 181 1.22 -4.09 2.84
N ASN A 182 1.99 -5.18 2.89
CA ASN A 182 3.18 -5.28 3.74
C ASN A 182 4.22 -4.21 3.36
N TYR A 183 4.51 -4.06 2.07
CA TYR A 183 5.40 -3.02 1.56
C TYR A 183 4.96 -1.62 2.02
N GLN A 184 3.65 -1.33 1.95
CA GLN A 184 3.12 -0.05 2.42
C GLN A 184 3.27 0.10 3.95
N GLN A 185 3.05 -0.95 4.73
CA GLN A 185 3.26 -0.90 6.18
C GLN A 185 4.73 -0.64 6.54
N ASP A 186 5.67 -1.29 5.84
CA ASP A 186 7.10 -1.09 6.05
C ASP A 186 7.53 0.34 5.71
N LEU A 187 7.00 0.91 4.62
CA LEU A 187 7.21 2.31 4.27
C LEU A 187 6.66 3.26 5.34
N ASP A 188 5.44 3.00 5.82
CA ASP A 188 4.79 3.81 6.85
C ASP A 188 5.62 3.81 8.14
N GLN A 189 6.08 2.63 8.56
CA GLN A 189 6.95 2.47 9.72
C GLN A 189 8.29 3.19 9.53
N TYR A 190 8.91 3.06 8.37
CA TYR A 190 10.15 3.76 8.05
C TYR A 190 9.98 5.29 8.16
N VAL A 191 8.92 5.84 7.56
CA VAL A 191 8.61 7.28 7.60
C VAL A 191 8.35 7.73 9.04
N ILE A 192 7.57 6.97 9.80
CA ILE A 192 7.33 7.24 11.23
C ILE A 192 8.65 7.34 12.00
N MET A 193 9.58 6.40 11.80
CA MET A 193 10.83 6.40 12.56
C MET A 193 11.76 7.57 12.19
N HIS A 194 11.80 7.98 10.92
CA HIS A 194 12.78 8.95 10.42
C HIS A 194 12.27 10.39 10.37
N GLU A 195 10.98 10.62 10.12
CA GLU A 195 10.39 11.96 10.03
C GLU A 195 9.75 12.41 11.35
N ASN A 196 9.53 11.50 12.31
CA ASN A 196 9.13 11.89 13.65
C ASN A 196 10.34 12.42 14.43
N LYS A 197 10.45 13.74 14.56
CA LYS A 197 11.52 14.40 15.33
C LYS A 197 11.51 14.06 16.83
N GLU A 198 10.41 13.51 17.36
CA GLU A 198 10.30 13.10 18.76
C GLU A 198 10.74 11.64 19.00
N SER A 199 10.94 10.83 17.95
CA SER A 199 11.35 9.42 18.08
C SER A 199 12.82 9.26 18.45
N VAL A 200 13.68 10.18 18.01
CA VAL A 200 15.13 10.16 18.28
C VAL A 200 15.48 11.33 19.19
N LYS A 201 15.71 11.02 20.47
CA LYS A 201 16.25 11.98 21.43
C LYS A 201 17.76 11.81 21.55
N HIS A 202 18.52 12.75 21.00
CA HIS A 202 19.95 12.85 21.32
C HIS A 202 20.08 13.33 22.76
N LEU A 203 20.58 12.47 23.63
CA LEU A 203 20.96 12.82 25.00
C LEU A 203 22.44 13.20 24.94
N GLU A 204 22.75 14.47 25.22
CA GLU A 204 24.11 14.93 25.55
C GLU A 204 24.42 14.70 27.03
#